data_AF-A0A8J5XCN0-F1
#
_entry.id   AF-A0A8J5XCN0-F1
#
_cell.length_a   1.000
_cell.length_b   1.000
_cell.length_c   1.000
_cell.angle_alpha   90.00
_cell.angle_beta   90.00
_cell.angle_gamma   90.00
#
_symmetry.space_group_name_H-M   'P 1'
#
loop_
_entity.id
_entity.type
_entity.pdbx_description
1 polymer ?
#
loop_
_entity_poly.entity_id
_entity_poly.type
_entity_poly.pdbx_seq_one_letter_code
_entity_poly.pdbx_strand_id
1 'polypeptide(L)'
;MGGGVSVVPDFISIFGDVARTSPNAGQLLSGSADGLIMVACATACATWIQTLVRDLCWGAPARQAFSRLYLAVGLLYVLCGCAYAAYALSLLHFSTYVLWTARDGPPFAGLAVVVFALGCGTFWQPLRTEVYELLVRIGEGVSAAAGIAELLGGLPPDEVIARAKATFRALPLSALTVEHLARPVAAGQLRRTSRMRALLSARPRLRSTADRLSANAHDSVSSRQSARVVPTLAACGLAQSDGPAGAEDAPRGAPSPPPDRMLASSFASLHADGELSSQERLAFSAPALLGAVDAFISHSWHDDPQLKFAALQAWRREFVEAHGREPTVWFDALCIDQDNIAAQLPSVPIYLAGCKSVLALAGPTYFQRLWCVLELHIVHQMGGSLDQIFFVPLDGEGERTVGTAGAQPARAGALGVEHVRGAPAFDVQRAAASDPDDQARLLAVIEGSGEGLAAFNEWVCATLLPAAAVRRQAERAVGAKLAGVSATRQSR
;
A
#
# COMPACT_ATOMS: atom_id res chain seq x y z
N MET A 1 27.33 12.46 8.95
CA MET A 1 25.93 11.99 9.04
C MET A 1 25.94 10.48 8.97
N GLY A 2 25.82 9.84 10.13
CA GLY A 2 25.89 8.38 10.28
C GLY A 2 25.35 8.00 11.65
N GLY A 3 24.21 8.59 12.03
CA GLY A 3 23.46 8.21 13.21
C GLY A 3 22.48 7.13 12.83
N GLY A 4 22.98 5.92 12.54
CA GLY A 4 22.14 4.73 12.50
C GLY A 4 21.69 4.45 13.92
N VAL A 5 20.48 4.89 14.28
CA VAL A 5 19.85 4.47 15.53
C VAL A 5 19.63 2.96 15.38
N SER A 6 20.48 2.18 16.07
CA SER A 6 20.28 0.75 16.25
C SER A 6 19.06 0.55 17.14
N VAL A 7 17.86 0.50 16.55
CA VAL A 7 16.62 0.09 17.22
C VAL A 7 16.47 -1.44 17.19
N VAL A 8 17.58 -2.18 17.22
CA VAL A 8 17.53 -3.60 17.56
C VAL A 8 17.81 -3.65 19.06
N PRO A 9 16.83 -4.04 19.90
CA PRO A 9 17.10 -4.29 21.31
C PRO A 9 18.28 -5.27 21.38
N ASP A 10 19.23 -5.00 22.26
CA ASP A 10 20.27 -5.96 22.55
C ASP A 10 19.59 -7.19 23.17
N PHE A 11 19.24 -8.16 22.31
CA PHE A 11 18.50 -9.38 22.68
C PHE A 11 19.24 -10.13 23.79
N ILE A 12 20.56 -9.97 23.87
CA ILE A 12 21.41 -10.51 24.94
C ILE A 12 21.05 -9.86 26.29
N SER A 13 20.71 -8.57 26.33
CA SER A 13 20.28 -7.87 27.55
C SER A 13 18.89 -8.32 28.03
N ILE A 14 17.95 -8.57 27.11
CA ILE A 14 16.59 -9.03 27.45
C ILE A 14 16.63 -10.42 28.08
N PHE A 15 17.41 -11.35 27.51
CA PHE A 15 17.59 -12.68 28.09
C PHE A 15 18.42 -12.65 29.38
N GLY A 16 19.41 -11.75 29.48
CA GLY A 16 20.15 -11.48 30.72
C GLY A 16 19.26 -10.99 31.85
N ASP A 17 18.27 -10.14 31.56
CA ASP A 17 17.35 -9.60 32.55
C ASP A 17 16.25 -10.59 32.96
N VAL A 18 15.76 -11.42 32.03
CA VAL A 18 14.86 -12.54 32.37
C VAL A 18 15.57 -13.59 33.25
N ALA A 19 16.85 -13.88 32.97
CA ALA A 19 17.65 -14.76 33.81
C ALA A 19 17.95 -14.17 35.20
N ARG A 20 18.09 -12.85 35.31
CA ARG A 20 18.34 -12.17 36.60
C ARG A 20 17.09 -11.97 37.47
N THR A 21 15.90 -11.87 36.86
CA THR A 21 14.66 -11.56 37.58
C THR A 21 13.85 -12.80 38.00
N SER A 22 14.17 -13.98 37.47
CA SER A 22 13.50 -15.22 37.88
C SER A 22 14.06 -15.75 39.21
N PRO A 23 13.25 -15.88 40.28
CA PRO A 23 13.70 -16.38 41.58
C PRO A 23 14.17 -17.85 41.53
N ASN A 24 13.92 -18.56 40.41
CA ASN A 24 14.33 -19.95 40.19
C ASN A 24 15.47 -20.11 39.16
N ALA A 25 16.08 -19.02 38.67
CA ALA A 25 17.14 -19.09 37.67
C ALA A 25 18.36 -19.92 38.12
N GLY A 26 18.68 -19.86 39.42
CA GLY A 26 19.73 -20.69 40.02
C GLY A 26 19.47 -22.19 39.88
N GLN A 27 18.23 -22.66 40.06
CA GLN A 27 17.88 -24.08 39.96
C GLN A 27 17.79 -24.59 38.51
N LEU A 28 17.46 -23.72 37.55
CA LEU A 28 17.48 -24.04 36.12
C LEU A 28 18.90 -24.18 35.55
N LEU A 29 19.88 -23.51 36.16
CA LEU A 29 21.28 -23.52 35.72
C LEU A 29 22.18 -24.47 36.51
N SER A 30 21.80 -24.91 37.72
CA SER A 30 22.69 -25.62 38.64
C SER A 30 22.57 -27.15 38.64
N GLY A 31 21.85 -27.79 37.71
CA GLY A 31 21.46 -29.20 37.90
C GLY A 31 21.71 -30.19 36.76
N SER A 32 21.54 -29.80 35.49
CA SER A 32 21.69 -30.74 34.38
C SER A 32 22.44 -30.10 33.22
N ALA A 33 23.35 -30.86 32.61
CA ALA A 33 24.06 -30.46 31.39
C ALA A 33 23.08 -30.01 30.28
N ASP A 34 21.86 -30.55 30.29
CA ASP A 34 20.80 -30.27 29.32
C ASP A 34 20.34 -28.80 29.34
N GLY A 35 20.24 -28.17 30.51
CA GLY A 35 19.84 -26.76 30.62
C GLY A 35 20.87 -25.80 30.02
N LEU A 36 22.16 -26.07 30.27
CA LEU A 36 23.28 -25.32 29.68
C LEU A 36 23.34 -25.49 28.15
N ILE A 37 23.09 -26.70 27.66
CA ILE A 37 23.04 -26.99 26.20
C ILE A 37 21.91 -26.21 25.53
N MET A 38 20.71 -26.19 26.13
CA MET A 38 19.58 -25.45 25.57
C MET A 38 19.82 -23.94 25.50
N VAL A 39 20.39 -23.35 26.56
CA VAL A 39 20.75 -21.92 26.57
C VAL A 39 21.83 -21.63 25.53
N ALA A 40 22.88 -22.44 25.45
CA ALA A 40 23.94 -22.28 24.46
C ALA A 40 23.42 -22.38 23.01
N CYS A 41 22.54 -23.34 22.72
CA CYS A 41 21.91 -23.50 21.41
C CYS A 41 21.02 -22.30 21.06
N ALA A 42 20.23 -21.79 22.01
CA ALA A 42 19.38 -20.63 21.81
C ALA A 42 20.21 -19.37 21.53
N THR A 43 21.28 -19.14 22.29
CA THR A 43 22.20 -18.01 22.08
C THR A 43 22.91 -18.13 20.74
N ALA A 44 23.42 -19.31 20.38
CA ALA A 44 24.06 -19.55 19.09
C ALA A 44 23.11 -19.31 17.92
N CYS A 45 21.84 -19.76 18.02
CA CYS A 45 20.83 -19.46 17.02
C CYS A 45 20.57 -17.95 16.90
N ALA A 46 20.42 -17.24 18.03
CA ALA A 46 20.17 -15.79 18.02
C ALA A 46 21.33 -15.01 17.37
N THR A 47 22.58 -15.33 17.72
CA THR A 47 23.77 -14.70 17.12
C THR A 47 23.91 -15.04 15.64
N TRP A 48 23.61 -16.28 15.26
CA TRP A 48 23.63 -16.70 13.86
C TRP A 48 22.57 -15.95 13.04
N ILE A 49 21.33 -15.82 13.55
CA ILE A 49 20.26 -15.05 12.90
C ILE A 49 20.68 -13.60 12.72
N GLN A 50 21.22 -12.94 13.75
CA GLN A 50 21.68 -11.56 13.64
C GLN A 50 22.77 -11.39 12.58
N THR A 51 23.74 -12.31 12.55
CA THR A 51 24.83 -12.29 11.57
C THR A 51 24.30 -12.52 10.16
N LEU A 52 23.40 -13.50 10.01
CA LEU A 52 22.81 -13.87 8.73
C LEU A 52 21.90 -12.76 8.17
N VAL A 53 21.07 -12.13 9.01
CA VAL A 53 20.23 -10.98 8.61
C VAL A 53 21.11 -9.81 8.19
N ARG A 54 22.17 -9.50 8.96
CA ARG A 54 23.10 -8.43 8.61
C ARG A 54 23.78 -8.72 7.28
N ASP A 55 24.35 -9.90 7.12
CA ASP A 55 25.18 -10.22 5.95
C ASP A 55 24.35 -10.50 4.68
N LEU A 56 23.10 -10.98 4.82
CA LEU A 56 22.20 -11.21 3.68
C LEU A 56 21.47 -9.95 3.22
N CYS A 57 21.12 -9.04 4.15
CA CYS A 57 20.29 -7.88 3.85
C CYS A 57 21.10 -6.61 3.61
N TRP A 58 22.33 -6.48 4.11
CA TRP A 58 23.12 -5.27 3.92
C TRP A 58 23.60 -5.11 2.48
N GLY A 59 23.18 -4.04 1.82
CA GLY A 59 23.59 -3.69 0.46
C GLY A 59 22.91 -4.47 -0.67
N ALA A 60 22.01 -5.41 -0.38
CA ALA A 60 21.20 -6.09 -1.38
C ALA A 60 19.94 -5.27 -1.71
N PRO A 61 19.47 -5.25 -2.98
CA PRO A 61 18.18 -4.68 -3.33
C PRO A 61 17.05 -5.32 -2.51
N ALA A 62 16.04 -4.55 -2.12
CA ALA A 62 14.99 -4.99 -1.18
C ALA A 62 14.37 -6.36 -1.54
N ARG A 63 14.11 -6.62 -2.83
CA ARG A 63 13.59 -7.91 -3.31
C ARG A 63 14.55 -9.08 -3.05
N GLN A 64 15.85 -8.88 -3.27
CA GLN A 64 16.86 -9.91 -3.00
C GLN A 64 17.10 -10.07 -1.50
N ALA A 65 17.13 -8.97 -0.75
CA ALA A 65 17.24 -9.01 0.71
C ALA A 65 16.06 -9.78 1.32
N PHE A 66 14.84 -9.54 0.84
CA PHE A 66 13.64 -10.24 1.29
C PHE A 66 13.64 -11.72 0.92
N SER A 67 14.02 -12.07 -0.32
CA SER A 67 14.16 -13.46 -0.75
C SER A 67 15.21 -14.22 0.07
N ARG A 68 16.34 -13.57 0.36
CA ARG A 68 17.40 -14.14 1.20
C ARG A 68 16.97 -14.28 2.66
N LEU A 69 16.31 -13.27 3.21
CA LEU A 69 15.73 -13.32 4.56
C LEU A 69 14.68 -14.42 4.67
N TYR A 70 13.87 -14.62 3.64
CA TYR A 70 12.89 -15.69 3.58
C TYR A 70 13.55 -17.08 3.56
N LEU A 71 14.58 -17.28 2.75
CA LEU A 71 15.35 -18.53 2.72
C LEU A 71 16.00 -18.80 4.09
N ALA A 72 16.57 -17.76 4.70
CA ALA A 72 17.17 -17.77 6.02
C ALA A 72 16.18 -18.18 7.12
N VAL A 73 15.03 -17.50 7.18
CA VAL A 73 13.96 -17.81 8.14
C VAL A 73 13.42 -19.22 7.89
N GLY A 74 13.20 -19.60 6.63
CA GLY A 74 12.79 -20.95 6.26
C GLY A 74 13.77 -22.03 6.72
N LEU A 75 15.07 -21.80 6.51
CA LEU A 75 16.13 -22.70 6.95
C LEU A 75 16.19 -22.79 8.48
N LEU A 76 16.11 -21.65 9.18
CA LEU A 76 16.04 -21.61 10.63
C LEU A 76 14.84 -22.40 11.15
N TYR A 77 13.67 -22.25 10.55
CA TYR A 77 12.47 -23.00 10.91
C TYR A 77 12.66 -24.50 10.75
N VAL A 78 13.29 -24.95 9.66
CA VAL A 78 13.63 -26.37 9.46
C VAL A 78 14.61 -26.85 10.54
N LEU A 79 15.66 -26.08 10.84
CA LEU A 79 16.65 -26.44 11.85
C LEU A 79 16.05 -26.51 13.25
N CYS A 80 15.22 -25.54 13.65
CA CYS A 80 14.48 -25.55 14.90
C CYS A 80 13.51 -26.73 14.97
N GLY A 81 12.81 -27.04 13.88
CA GLY A 81 11.93 -28.21 13.79
C GLY A 81 12.70 -29.54 13.96
N CYS A 82 13.86 -29.68 13.33
CA CYS A 82 14.73 -30.85 13.48
C CYS A 82 15.26 -30.99 14.92
N ALA A 83 15.74 -29.89 15.51
CA ALA A 83 16.19 -29.87 16.91
C ALA A 83 15.05 -30.25 17.87
N TYR A 84 13.85 -29.72 17.61
CA TYR A 84 12.67 -30.02 18.39
C TYR A 84 12.24 -31.49 18.28
N ALA A 85 12.26 -32.06 17.06
CA ALA A 85 11.98 -33.48 16.84
C ALA A 85 13.00 -34.38 17.54
N ALA A 86 14.30 -34.04 17.47
CA ALA A 86 15.35 -34.76 18.17
C ALA A 86 15.17 -34.71 19.70
N TYR A 87 14.77 -33.56 20.25
CA TYR A 87 14.45 -33.41 21.66
C TYR A 87 13.22 -34.25 22.07
N ALA A 88 12.15 -34.22 21.27
CA ALA A 88 10.96 -35.03 21.52
C ALA A 88 11.26 -36.55 21.48
N LEU A 89 12.08 -37.01 20.53
CA LEU A 89 12.54 -38.39 20.46
C LEU A 89 13.42 -38.76 21.67
N SER A 90 14.25 -37.83 22.14
CA SER A 90 15.06 -38.02 23.34
C SER A 90 14.19 -38.16 24.59
N LEU A 91 13.14 -37.34 24.72
CA LEU A 91 12.16 -37.45 25.81
C LEU A 91 11.31 -38.73 25.72
N LEU A 92 10.96 -39.19 24.51
CA LEU A 92 10.29 -40.48 24.32
C LEU A 92 11.21 -41.65 24.72
N HIS A 93 12.49 -41.59 24.35
CA HIS A 93 13.46 -42.60 24.75
C HIS A 93 13.71 -42.59 26.27
N PHE A 94 13.81 -41.40 26.87
CA PHE A 94 13.96 -41.26 28.31
C PHE A 94 12.70 -41.70 29.07
N SER A 95 11.51 -41.32 28.60
CA SER A 95 10.25 -41.73 29.23
C SER A 95 10.00 -43.23 29.09
N THR A 96 10.37 -43.87 27.98
CA THR A 96 10.33 -45.34 27.88
C THR A 96 11.30 -46.02 28.85
N TYR A 97 12.48 -45.44 29.06
CA TYR A 97 13.43 -45.91 30.09
C TYR A 97 12.90 -45.73 31.52
N VAL A 98 12.26 -44.59 31.82
CA VAL A 98 11.69 -44.29 33.15
C VAL A 98 10.40 -45.06 33.43
N LEU A 99 9.50 -45.19 32.44
CA LEU A 99 8.27 -46.00 32.55
C LEU A 99 8.57 -47.49 32.69
N TRP A 100 9.71 -47.95 32.18
CA TRP A 100 10.16 -49.33 32.42
C TRP A 100 10.65 -49.55 33.86
N THR A 101 11.04 -48.49 34.57
CA THR A 101 11.65 -48.58 35.91
C THR A 101 10.76 -48.06 37.06
N ALA A 102 9.72 -47.27 36.79
CA ALA A 102 8.82 -46.72 37.80
C ALA A 102 7.35 -47.06 37.52
N ARG A 103 6.70 -47.74 38.48
CA ARG A 103 5.33 -48.30 38.34
C ARG A 103 4.21 -47.25 38.42
N ASP A 104 4.51 -46.01 38.78
CA ASP A 104 3.54 -44.91 38.91
C ASP A 104 4.07 -43.67 38.16
N GLY A 105 3.67 -43.50 36.89
CA GLY A 105 4.16 -42.41 36.03
C GLY A 105 3.25 -41.16 36.06
N PRO A 106 3.78 -39.94 36.34
CA PRO A 106 3.04 -38.69 36.25
C PRO A 106 3.58 -37.79 35.08
N PRO A 107 3.21 -36.49 35.03
CA PRO A 107 2.49 -35.77 33.96
C PRO A 107 3.33 -35.35 32.73
N PHE A 108 4.54 -35.89 32.54
CA PHE A 108 5.49 -35.42 31.53
C PHE A 108 5.02 -35.61 30.07
N ALA A 109 4.15 -36.61 29.83
CA ALA A 109 3.53 -36.80 28.53
C ALA A 109 2.67 -35.59 28.11
N GLY A 110 2.00 -34.92 29.06
CA GLY A 110 1.17 -33.75 28.77
C GLY A 110 1.99 -32.55 28.29
N LEU A 111 3.14 -32.30 28.91
CA LEU A 111 4.02 -31.20 28.50
C LEU A 111 4.61 -31.46 27.11
N ALA A 112 5.03 -32.70 26.82
CA ALA A 112 5.54 -33.06 25.49
C ALA A 112 4.48 -32.86 24.39
N VAL A 113 3.22 -33.21 24.65
CA VAL A 113 2.10 -33.01 23.71
C VAL A 113 1.79 -31.51 23.51
N VAL A 114 1.79 -30.70 24.57
CA VAL A 114 1.53 -29.25 24.46
C VAL A 114 2.62 -28.56 23.65
N VAL A 115 3.90 -28.88 23.92
CA VAL A 115 5.00 -28.26 23.17
C VAL A 115 5.04 -28.78 21.73
N PHE A 116 4.66 -30.03 21.46
CA PHE A 116 4.50 -30.56 20.10
C PHE A 116 3.36 -29.86 19.35
N ALA A 117 2.21 -29.64 20.02
CA ALA A 117 1.08 -28.91 19.44
C ALA A 117 1.43 -27.45 19.12
N LEU A 118 2.20 -26.76 19.98
CA LEU A 118 2.71 -25.42 19.71
C LEU A 118 3.70 -25.42 18.53
N GLY A 119 4.59 -26.41 18.45
CA GLY A 119 5.45 -26.64 17.29
C GLY A 119 4.65 -26.82 16.01
N CYS A 120 3.67 -27.72 15.99
CA CYS A 120 2.77 -27.93 14.85
C CYS A 120 1.94 -26.69 14.50
N GLY A 121 1.53 -25.88 15.48
CA GLY A 121 0.87 -24.59 15.26
C GLY A 121 1.74 -23.59 14.50
N THR A 122 3.07 -23.61 14.69
CA THR A 122 4.01 -22.83 13.88
C THR A 122 4.26 -23.41 12.48
N PHE A 123 3.95 -24.69 12.26
CA PHE A 123 3.90 -25.34 10.94
C PHE A 123 2.54 -25.24 10.27
N TRP A 124 1.59 -24.50 10.85
CA TRP A 124 0.26 -24.33 10.29
C TRP A 124 0.38 -23.49 9.00
N GLN A 125 0.45 -24.21 7.89
CA GLN A 125 0.51 -23.69 6.52
C GLN A 125 -0.38 -22.46 6.27
N PRO A 126 -1.65 -22.41 6.73
CA PRO A 126 -2.53 -21.26 6.51
C PRO A 126 -1.97 -19.97 7.09
N LEU A 127 -1.47 -19.98 8.33
CA LEU A 127 -0.93 -18.78 8.98
C LEU A 127 0.34 -18.30 8.27
N ARG A 128 1.23 -19.23 7.88
CA ARG A 128 2.45 -18.90 7.14
C ARG A 128 2.10 -18.31 5.77
N THR A 129 1.14 -18.88 5.07
CA THR A 129 0.69 -18.39 3.76
C THR A 129 0.05 -17.01 3.90
N GLU A 130 -0.77 -16.76 4.91
CA GLU A 130 -1.36 -15.45 5.16
C GLU A 130 -0.32 -14.38 5.50
N VAL A 131 0.63 -14.67 6.40
CA VAL A 131 1.71 -13.75 6.76
C VAL A 131 2.65 -13.53 5.56
N TYR A 132 2.92 -14.57 4.77
CA TYR A 132 3.72 -14.48 3.55
C TYR A 132 3.03 -13.63 2.50
N GLU A 133 1.76 -13.90 2.19
CA GLU A 133 0.98 -13.11 1.25
C GLU A 133 0.90 -11.66 1.71
N LEU A 134 0.74 -11.41 3.01
CA LEU A 134 0.75 -10.06 3.56
C LEU A 134 2.09 -9.36 3.33
N LEU A 135 3.22 -9.99 3.69
CA LEU A 135 4.55 -9.38 3.56
C LEU A 135 4.98 -9.20 2.09
N VAL A 136 4.66 -10.16 1.23
CA VAL A 136 4.94 -10.08 -0.21
C VAL A 136 4.06 -9.01 -0.87
N ARG A 137 2.76 -8.96 -0.58
CA ARG A 137 1.88 -7.90 -1.09
C ARG A 137 2.37 -6.51 -0.67
N ILE A 138 2.82 -6.36 0.58
CA ILE A 138 3.34 -5.07 1.08
C ILE A 138 4.68 -4.71 0.39
N GLY A 139 5.61 -5.67 0.27
CA GLY A 139 6.93 -5.41 -0.29
C GLY A 139 6.96 -5.23 -1.81
N GLU A 140 6.24 -6.09 -2.54
CA GLU A 140 6.17 -6.04 -4.00
C GLU A 140 5.31 -4.87 -4.48
N GLY A 141 4.19 -4.59 -3.80
CA GLY A 141 3.32 -3.46 -4.15
C GLY A 141 4.04 -2.12 -4.07
N VAL A 142 4.76 -1.85 -2.98
CA VAL A 142 5.51 -0.59 -2.83
C VAL A 142 6.69 -0.51 -3.80
N SER A 143 7.38 -1.62 -4.09
CA SER A 143 8.49 -1.63 -5.04
C SER A 143 8.01 -1.42 -6.48
N ALA A 144 6.90 -2.07 -6.88
CA ALA A 144 6.28 -1.86 -8.19
C ALA A 144 5.76 -0.43 -8.33
N ALA A 145 5.09 0.08 -7.29
CA ALA A 145 4.66 1.47 -7.20
C ALA A 145 5.84 2.44 -7.40
N ALA A 146 6.97 2.17 -6.73
CA ALA A 146 8.15 3.02 -6.82
C ALA A 146 8.82 2.97 -8.20
N GLY A 147 8.76 1.84 -8.91
CA GLY A 147 9.20 1.75 -10.30
C GLY A 147 8.33 2.57 -11.26
N ILE A 148 7.01 2.50 -11.11
CA ILE A 148 6.08 3.34 -11.89
C ILE A 148 6.27 4.82 -11.54
N ALA A 149 6.49 5.13 -10.26
CA ALA A 149 6.78 6.47 -9.79
C ALA A 149 8.08 7.05 -10.36
N GLU A 150 9.13 6.22 -10.47
CA GLU A 150 10.38 6.59 -11.13
C GLU A 150 10.14 6.93 -12.60
N LEU A 151 9.31 6.15 -13.32
CA LEU A 151 8.94 6.45 -14.71
C LEU A 151 8.15 7.77 -14.82
N LEU A 152 7.28 8.07 -13.84
CA LEU A 152 6.49 9.31 -13.82
C LEU A 152 7.32 10.56 -13.49
N GLY A 153 8.27 10.45 -12.55
CA GLY A 153 8.99 11.61 -11.99
C GLY A 153 10.47 11.70 -12.30
N GLY A 154 11.09 10.63 -12.79
CA GLY A 154 12.54 10.51 -12.92
C GLY A 154 13.27 10.55 -11.58
N LEU A 155 12.62 10.13 -10.49
CA LEU A 155 13.17 10.13 -9.14
C LEU A 155 13.53 8.70 -8.72
N PRO A 156 14.65 8.49 -7.99
CA PRO A 156 14.99 7.17 -7.48
C PRO A 156 13.89 6.61 -6.57
N PRO A 157 13.63 5.28 -6.59
CA PRO A 157 12.58 4.63 -5.80
C PRO A 157 12.58 5.02 -4.31
N ASP A 158 13.75 5.04 -3.67
CA ASP A 158 13.88 5.38 -2.24
C ASP A 158 13.47 6.84 -1.94
N GLU A 159 13.77 7.76 -2.86
CA GLU A 159 13.40 9.17 -2.71
C GLU A 159 11.88 9.36 -2.87
N VAL A 160 11.27 8.67 -3.83
CA VAL A 160 9.81 8.71 -4.01
C VAL A 160 9.12 8.12 -2.80
N ILE A 161 9.59 6.99 -2.25
CA ILE A 161 9.01 6.37 -1.05
C ILE A 161 9.14 7.31 0.16
N ALA A 162 10.31 7.89 0.38
CA ALA A 162 10.54 8.83 1.49
C ALA A 162 9.63 10.06 1.35
N ARG A 163 9.54 10.62 0.15
CA ARG A 163 8.65 11.75 -0.16
C ARG A 163 7.20 11.39 0.08
N ALA A 164 6.75 10.27 -0.50
CA ALA A 164 5.38 9.81 -0.37
C ALA A 164 4.99 9.64 1.11
N LYS A 165 5.84 9.03 1.93
CA LYS A 165 5.59 8.92 3.38
C LYS A 165 5.46 10.27 4.08
N ALA A 166 6.26 11.25 3.68
CA ALA A 166 6.23 12.59 4.28
C ALA A 166 4.99 13.40 3.85
N THR A 167 4.45 13.14 2.67
CA THR A 167 3.34 13.90 2.08
C THR A 167 2.04 13.11 1.96
N PHE A 168 1.98 11.87 2.47
CA PHE A 168 0.76 11.06 2.45
C PHE A 168 -0.24 11.59 3.47
N ARG A 169 -1.42 11.94 2.99
CA ARG A 169 -2.49 12.55 3.79
C ARG A 169 -3.81 11.91 3.47
N ALA A 170 -4.76 12.00 4.38
CA ALA A 170 -6.10 11.49 4.20
C ALA A 170 -7.10 12.36 4.95
N LEU A 171 -8.38 12.18 4.67
CA LEU A 171 -9.47 12.89 5.32
C LEU A 171 -10.64 11.94 5.61
N PRO A 172 -11.45 12.19 6.65
CA PRO A 172 -12.73 11.51 6.79
C PRO A 172 -13.64 11.86 5.61
N LEU A 173 -14.38 10.88 5.08
CA LEU A 173 -15.27 11.11 3.93
C LEU A 173 -16.37 12.14 4.23
N SER A 174 -16.80 12.25 5.49
CA SER A 174 -17.74 13.29 5.95
C SER A 174 -17.25 14.73 5.76
N ALA A 175 -15.93 14.96 5.61
CA ALA A 175 -15.37 16.28 5.33
C ALA A 175 -15.41 16.65 3.83
N LEU A 176 -15.70 15.69 2.94
CA LEU A 176 -15.92 15.99 1.53
C LEU A 176 -17.28 16.65 1.34
N THR A 177 -17.33 17.63 0.44
CA THR A 177 -18.54 18.32 0.02
C THR A 177 -18.67 18.21 -1.50
N VAL A 178 -19.81 18.61 -2.06
CA VAL A 178 -20.00 18.56 -3.50
C VAL A 178 -19.10 19.54 -4.24
N GLU A 179 -18.76 20.68 -3.63
CA GLU A 179 -17.86 21.69 -4.18
C GLU A 179 -16.45 21.15 -4.37
N HIS A 180 -15.99 20.26 -3.47
CA HIS A 180 -14.70 19.58 -3.62
C HIS A 180 -14.66 18.64 -4.83
N LEU A 181 -15.81 18.12 -5.26
CA LEU A 181 -15.97 17.21 -6.40
C LEU A 181 -16.31 17.95 -7.70
N ALA A 182 -16.78 19.20 -7.57
CA ALA A 182 -16.96 20.09 -8.71
C ALA A 182 -15.59 20.39 -9.30
N ARG A 183 -15.56 20.49 -10.64
CA ARG A 183 -14.35 20.78 -11.40
C ARG A 183 -13.64 21.97 -10.74
N PRO A 184 -12.32 21.88 -10.45
CA PRO A 184 -11.60 23.03 -9.92
C PRO A 184 -11.84 24.17 -10.89
N VAL A 185 -12.50 25.22 -10.38
CA VAL A 185 -12.82 26.40 -11.17
C VAL A 185 -11.50 26.90 -11.77
N ALA A 186 -11.58 27.24 -13.05
CA ALA A 186 -10.43 27.38 -13.90
C ALA A 186 -9.63 28.64 -13.55
N ALA A 187 -8.58 28.56 -12.72
CA ALA A 187 -7.74 29.74 -12.49
C ALA A 187 -6.28 29.44 -12.11
N GLY A 188 -5.55 28.64 -12.90
CA GLY A 188 -4.08 28.71 -12.81
C GLY A 188 -3.25 27.66 -13.55
N GLN A 189 -3.77 26.45 -13.78
CA GLN A 189 -2.96 25.36 -14.34
C GLN A 189 -2.43 25.65 -15.76
N LEU A 190 -3.20 26.35 -16.60
CA LEU A 190 -2.75 26.75 -17.95
C LEU A 190 -1.64 27.82 -17.96
N ARG A 191 -1.40 28.55 -16.85
CA ARG A 191 -0.27 29.51 -16.74
C ARG A 191 1.01 28.87 -16.21
N ARG A 192 0.96 27.68 -15.61
CA ARG A 192 2.13 27.00 -15.00
C ARG A 192 2.88 26.09 -15.97
N THR A 193 2.21 25.51 -16.96
CA THR A 193 2.86 24.69 -18.01
C THR A 193 3.88 25.50 -18.83
N SER A 194 3.66 26.81 -19.01
CA SER A 194 4.60 27.70 -19.69
C SER A 194 5.93 27.87 -18.93
N ARG A 195 5.89 27.92 -17.59
CA ARG A 195 7.08 28.09 -16.74
C ARG A 195 7.83 26.75 -16.55
N MET A 196 7.10 25.64 -16.53
CA MET A 196 7.69 24.30 -16.44
C MET A 196 8.28 23.85 -17.78
N ARG A 197 7.69 24.26 -18.92
CA ARG A 197 8.26 24.11 -20.26
C ARG A 197 9.64 24.76 -20.36
N ALA A 198 9.83 25.95 -19.76
CA ALA A 198 11.13 26.63 -19.72
C ALA A 198 12.19 25.91 -18.85
N LEU A 199 11.77 25.24 -17.76
CA LEU A 199 12.68 24.49 -16.88
C LEU A 199 13.05 23.11 -17.43
N LEU A 200 12.12 22.44 -18.12
CA LEU A 200 12.35 21.13 -18.73
C LEU A 200 13.07 21.23 -20.09
N SER A 201 12.83 22.27 -20.88
CA SER A 201 13.63 22.56 -22.08
C SER A 201 15.10 22.90 -21.75
N ALA A 202 15.39 23.27 -20.50
CA ALA A 202 16.73 23.60 -20.03
C ALA A 202 17.52 22.39 -19.48
N ARG A 203 16.96 21.17 -19.46
CA ARG A 203 17.67 19.94 -19.02
C ARG A 203 18.01 19.03 -20.21
N PRO A 204 19.29 18.95 -20.65
CA PRO A 204 19.68 18.13 -21.82
C PRO A 204 19.68 16.61 -21.59
N ARG A 205 19.26 16.10 -20.42
CA ARG A 205 19.59 14.72 -19.99
C ARG A 205 18.55 13.64 -20.31
N LEU A 206 17.31 13.99 -20.65
CA LEU A 206 16.25 12.98 -20.83
C LEU A 206 16.31 12.20 -22.16
N ARG A 207 16.90 12.76 -23.23
CA ARG A 207 17.14 11.99 -24.46
C ARG A 207 18.06 10.79 -24.23
N SER A 208 19.06 10.96 -23.37
CA SER A 208 20.04 9.90 -23.12
C SER A 208 19.49 8.67 -22.38
N THR A 209 18.39 8.80 -21.65
CA THR A 209 17.81 7.68 -20.89
C THR A 209 16.94 6.80 -21.78
N ALA A 210 16.15 7.39 -22.69
CA ALA A 210 15.40 6.65 -23.70
C ALA A 210 16.33 5.93 -24.69
N ASP A 211 17.40 6.60 -25.12
CA ASP A 211 18.42 6.00 -25.99
C ASP A 211 19.18 4.85 -25.27
N ARG A 212 19.43 4.97 -23.96
CA ARG A 212 20.05 3.89 -23.14
C ARG A 212 19.13 2.70 -22.91
N LEU A 213 17.83 2.92 -22.72
CA LEU A 213 16.86 1.83 -22.57
C LEU A 213 16.66 1.07 -23.89
N SER A 214 16.67 1.78 -25.02
CA SER A 214 16.61 1.18 -26.35
C SER A 214 17.90 0.42 -26.70
N ALA A 215 19.08 0.94 -26.32
CA ALA A 215 20.36 0.25 -26.51
C ALA A 215 20.51 -1.01 -25.63
N ASN A 216 20.08 -0.96 -24.37
CA ASN A 216 20.18 -2.11 -23.46
C ASN A 216 19.19 -3.25 -23.80
N ALA A 217 18.05 -2.93 -24.42
CA ALA A 217 17.12 -3.95 -24.92
C ALA A 217 17.72 -4.79 -26.06
N HIS A 218 18.58 -4.19 -26.89
CA HIS A 218 19.29 -4.91 -27.95
C HIS A 218 20.49 -5.73 -27.45
N ASP A 219 21.18 -5.29 -26.39
CA ASP A 219 22.39 -5.99 -25.89
C ASP A 219 22.10 -7.20 -24.99
N SER A 220 20.90 -7.32 -24.42
CA SER A 220 20.52 -8.45 -23.54
C SER A 220 20.36 -9.80 -24.24
N VAL A 221 20.45 -9.88 -25.58
CA VAL A 221 20.41 -11.14 -26.35
C VAL A 221 21.82 -11.66 -26.70
N SER A 222 22.89 -10.87 -26.50
CA SER A 222 24.24 -11.26 -26.93
C SER A 222 25.36 -10.85 -25.97
N SER A 223 25.44 -11.48 -24.79
CA SER A 223 26.74 -11.71 -24.12
C SER A 223 26.62 -12.58 -22.87
N ARG A 224 26.65 -13.90 -23.06
CA ARG A 224 27.27 -14.82 -22.09
C ARG A 224 28.67 -15.14 -22.59
N GLN A 225 29.70 -14.47 -22.06
CA GLN A 225 31.02 -15.06 -21.78
C GLN A 225 32.05 -13.99 -21.36
N SER A 226 32.71 -14.31 -20.25
CA SER A 226 34.08 -13.92 -19.84
C SER A 226 34.18 -13.03 -18.61
N ALA A 227 34.39 -13.70 -17.49
CA ALA A 227 34.91 -13.14 -16.26
C ALA A 227 36.40 -12.79 -16.41
N ARG A 228 36.80 -11.63 -15.86
CA ARG A 228 38.19 -11.41 -15.47
C ARG A 228 38.26 -10.59 -14.18
N VAL A 229 39.05 -11.13 -13.26
CA VAL A 229 39.42 -10.65 -11.93
C VAL A 229 40.49 -9.56 -12.04
N VAL A 230 40.37 -8.47 -11.29
CA VAL A 230 41.49 -7.57 -10.89
C VAL A 230 41.18 -6.97 -9.50
N PRO A 231 42.18 -6.78 -8.60
CA PRO A 231 41.96 -6.67 -7.17
C PRO A 231 41.92 -5.23 -6.62
N THR A 232 41.45 -5.16 -5.38
CA THR A 232 41.38 -4.03 -4.44
C THR A 232 42.76 -3.57 -3.97
N LEU A 233 42.96 -2.25 -3.78
CA LEU A 233 43.90 -1.71 -2.79
C LEU A 233 43.42 -0.34 -2.27
N ALA A 234 43.69 -0.13 -0.99
CA ALA A 234 43.18 0.89 -0.09
C ALA A 234 43.96 2.23 -0.16
N ALA A 235 43.35 3.31 0.36
CA ALA A 235 44.07 4.32 1.14
C ALA A 235 43.09 5.14 2.02
N CYS A 236 43.48 5.26 3.29
CA CYS A 236 42.86 6.06 4.36
C CYS A 236 43.06 7.57 4.16
N GLY A 237 42.18 8.37 4.77
CA GLY A 237 42.38 9.79 5.00
C GLY A 237 41.36 10.34 5.99
N LEU A 238 41.69 10.27 7.28
CA LEU A 238 40.94 10.82 8.40
C LEU A 238 41.07 12.35 8.46
N ALA A 239 39.97 13.05 8.71
CA ALA A 239 39.96 14.38 9.33
C ALA A 239 38.71 14.52 10.22
N GLN A 240 38.94 14.55 11.54
CA GLN A 240 37.96 14.88 12.57
C GLN A 240 37.74 16.40 12.58
N SER A 241 36.49 16.83 12.75
CA SER A 241 36.19 18.18 13.24
C SER A 241 35.08 18.12 14.28
N ASP A 242 35.35 18.82 15.38
CA ASP A 242 34.58 18.88 16.61
C ASP A 242 33.20 19.52 16.42
N GLY A 243 32.19 19.01 17.13
CA GLY A 243 30.89 19.65 17.30
C GLY A 243 30.73 20.19 18.72
N PRO A 244 29.97 21.29 18.94
CA PRO A 244 29.51 21.65 20.25
C PRO A 244 28.10 21.10 20.52
N ALA A 245 27.95 20.60 21.74
CA ALA A 245 26.70 20.18 22.35
C ALA A 245 25.79 21.39 22.66
N GLY A 246 24.48 21.18 22.50
CA GLY A 246 23.44 22.10 22.95
C GLY A 246 22.14 21.33 23.16
N ALA A 247 21.81 21.10 24.43
CA ALA A 247 20.52 20.61 24.89
C ALA A 247 19.54 21.78 25.03
N GLU A 248 18.23 21.56 24.82
CA GLU A 248 17.14 22.11 25.67
C GLU A 248 15.74 21.64 25.19
N ASP A 249 15.07 20.95 26.11
CA ASP A 249 13.64 20.99 26.49
C ASP A 249 12.53 21.24 25.45
N ALA A 250 11.71 20.19 25.22
CA ALA A 250 10.37 20.30 24.65
C ALA A 250 9.29 20.00 25.72
N PRO A 251 8.27 20.87 25.90
CA PRO A 251 7.25 20.67 26.92
C PRO A 251 6.19 19.64 26.49
N ARG A 252 5.72 18.89 27.49
CA ARG A 252 4.66 17.90 27.39
C ARG A 252 3.28 18.57 27.18
N GLY A 253 2.57 18.09 26.17
CA GLY A 253 1.14 17.73 26.20
C GLY A 253 0.11 18.83 26.46
N ALA A 254 -0.41 19.43 25.39
CA ALA A 254 -1.75 19.99 25.38
C ALA A 254 -2.70 19.01 24.64
N PRO A 255 -3.92 18.78 25.14
CA PRO A 255 -4.90 17.93 24.46
C PRO A 255 -5.38 18.57 23.16
N SER A 256 -5.42 17.77 22.09
CA SER A 256 -5.94 18.15 20.79
C SER A 256 -7.40 18.61 20.90
N PRO A 257 -7.79 19.76 20.30
CA PRO A 257 -9.19 20.17 20.28
C PRO A 257 -10.03 19.19 19.45
N PRO A 258 -11.33 19.02 19.76
CA PRO A 258 -12.23 18.19 18.98
C PRO A 258 -12.33 18.72 17.53
N PRO A 259 -12.33 17.82 16.52
CA PRO A 259 -12.25 18.18 15.10
C PRO A 259 -13.38 19.11 14.62
N ASP A 260 -14.53 19.10 15.28
CA ASP A 260 -15.72 19.88 14.89
C ASP A 260 -15.53 21.40 15.01
N ARG A 261 -14.56 21.89 15.79
CA ARG A 261 -14.35 23.34 16.00
C ARG A 261 -13.41 24.01 15.00
N MET A 262 -12.56 23.25 14.29
CA MET A 262 -11.66 23.83 13.27
C MET A 262 -12.36 24.08 11.92
N LEU A 263 -13.34 23.24 11.55
CA LEU A 263 -14.02 23.35 10.25
C LEU A 263 -14.90 24.61 10.15
N ALA A 264 -15.47 25.07 11.27
CA ALA A 264 -16.34 26.24 11.28
C ALA A 264 -15.59 27.58 11.12
N SER A 265 -14.32 27.67 11.54
CA SER A 265 -13.55 28.93 11.50
C SER A 265 -12.87 29.21 10.14
N SER A 266 -12.66 28.18 9.30
CA SER A 266 -11.98 28.35 8.01
C SER A 266 -12.83 28.96 6.90
N PHE A 267 -14.16 29.07 7.08
CA PHE A 267 -15.04 29.68 6.08
C PHE A 267 -14.96 31.21 5.99
N ALA A 268 -14.29 31.88 6.93
CA ALA A 268 -14.19 33.34 6.96
C ALA A 268 -13.13 33.92 5.99
N SER A 269 -12.36 33.08 5.29
CA SER A 269 -11.21 33.49 4.47
C SER A 269 -11.39 33.22 2.98
N LEU A 270 -12.61 33.39 2.45
CA LEU A 270 -12.83 33.34 1.01
C LEU A 270 -12.10 34.51 0.33
N HIS A 271 -11.13 34.19 -0.54
CA HIS A 271 -10.53 35.17 -1.45
C HIS A 271 -11.61 35.82 -2.34
N ALA A 272 -11.31 36.98 -2.92
CA ALA A 272 -12.23 37.76 -3.75
C ALA A 272 -12.85 36.95 -4.93
N ASP A 273 -12.20 35.86 -5.34
CA ASP A 273 -12.64 34.98 -6.43
C ASP A 273 -13.41 33.75 -5.94
N GLY A 274 -13.62 33.60 -4.62
CA GLY A 274 -14.32 32.46 -4.02
C GLY A 274 -13.56 31.13 -4.04
N GLU A 275 -12.31 31.11 -4.52
CA GLU A 275 -11.49 29.90 -4.54
C GLU A 275 -10.67 29.74 -3.25
N LEU A 276 -10.73 28.54 -2.67
CA LEU A 276 -9.84 28.12 -1.58
C LEU A 276 -8.41 27.97 -2.10
N SER A 277 -7.45 28.57 -1.40
CA SER A 277 -6.02 28.37 -1.61
C SER A 277 -5.63 26.90 -1.40
N SER A 278 -4.50 26.48 -1.97
CA SER A 278 -4.02 25.09 -1.82
C SER A 278 -3.76 24.73 -0.36
N GLN A 279 -3.31 25.68 0.47
CA GLN A 279 -3.11 25.47 1.91
C GLN A 279 -4.43 25.27 2.65
N GLU A 280 -5.47 26.02 2.31
CA GLU A 280 -6.81 25.83 2.88
C GLU A 280 -7.40 24.48 2.47
N ARG A 281 -7.23 24.06 1.20
CA ARG A 281 -7.61 22.71 0.74
C ARG A 281 -6.87 21.61 1.50
N LEU A 282 -5.56 21.79 1.69
CA LEU A 282 -4.74 20.89 2.48
C LEU A 282 -5.16 20.88 3.95
N ALA A 283 -5.76 21.94 4.50
CA ALA A 283 -6.22 21.94 5.89
C ALA A 283 -7.37 20.94 6.13
N PHE A 284 -8.07 20.48 5.09
CA PHE A 284 -9.11 19.45 5.19
C PHE A 284 -8.57 18.02 5.35
N SER A 285 -7.28 17.80 5.08
CA SER A 285 -6.64 16.50 5.24
C SER A 285 -5.62 16.50 6.39
N ALA A 286 -5.28 15.32 6.89
CA ALA A 286 -4.28 15.11 7.94
C ALA A 286 -3.22 14.11 7.46
N PRO A 287 -1.97 14.19 7.94
CA PRO A 287 -0.96 13.16 7.69
C PRO A 287 -1.48 11.76 8.04
N ALA A 288 -1.21 10.79 7.17
CA ALA A 288 -1.70 9.42 7.33
C ALA A 288 -0.55 8.41 7.17
N LEU A 289 -0.74 7.22 7.75
CA LEU A 289 0.17 6.09 7.52
C LEU A 289 -0.24 5.34 6.25
N LEU A 290 0.73 4.94 5.43
CA LEU A 290 0.48 4.03 4.32
C LEU A 290 -0.15 2.72 4.85
N GLY A 291 -1.22 2.26 4.20
CA GLY A 291 -2.02 1.11 4.59
C GLY A 291 -3.16 1.42 5.57
N ALA A 292 -3.19 2.62 6.17
CA ALA A 292 -4.25 3.00 7.12
C ALA A 292 -5.51 3.55 6.44
N VAL A 293 -5.39 4.07 5.22
CA VAL A 293 -6.48 4.72 4.46
C VAL A 293 -7.40 3.66 3.86
N ASP A 294 -8.71 3.82 4.05
CA ASP A 294 -9.69 2.82 3.65
C ASP A 294 -9.88 2.78 2.13
N ALA A 295 -9.93 3.93 1.46
CA ALA A 295 -10.11 3.98 0.02
C ALA A 295 -9.39 5.16 -0.64
N PHE A 296 -8.84 4.93 -1.82
CA PHE A 296 -8.43 5.97 -2.77
C PHE A 296 -9.63 6.32 -3.67
N ILE A 297 -9.98 7.60 -3.81
CA ILE A 297 -11.07 8.03 -4.68
C ILE A 297 -10.50 8.30 -6.08
N SER A 298 -10.82 7.43 -7.04
CA SER A 298 -10.53 7.63 -8.45
C SER A 298 -11.77 8.14 -9.17
N HIS A 299 -11.68 9.23 -9.91
CA HIS A 299 -12.84 9.85 -10.55
C HIS A 299 -12.45 10.73 -11.75
N SER A 300 -13.42 11.02 -12.63
CA SER A 300 -13.27 12.04 -13.67
C SER A 300 -13.79 13.41 -13.18
N TRP A 301 -13.00 14.45 -13.44
CA TRP A 301 -13.40 15.85 -13.21
C TRP A 301 -14.52 16.33 -14.15
N HIS A 302 -14.84 15.58 -15.22
CA HIS A 302 -15.91 15.93 -16.16
C HIS A 302 -17.24 15.25 -15.85
N ASP A 303 -17.26 14.27 -14.95
CA ASP A 303 -18.51 13.66 -14.50
C ASP A 303 -19.22 14.55 -13.49
N ASP A 304 -20.54 14.42 -13.42
CA ASP A 304 -21.42 15.25 -12.60
C ASP A 304 -21.02 15.20 -11.11
N PRO A 305 -20.75 16.35 -10.46
CA PRO A 305 -20.31 16.38 -9.08
C PRO A 305 -21.39 15.96 -8.08
N GLN A 306 -22.66 16.22 -8.35
CA GLN A 306 -23.77 15.81 -7.50
C GLN A 306 -23.90 14.29 -7.51
N LEU A 307 -23.81 13.67 -8.69
CA LEU A 307 -23.84 12.21 -8.79
C LEU A 307 -22.65 11.57 -8.06
N LYS A 308 -21.44 12.13 -8.21
CA LYS A 308 -20.26 11.69 -7.45
C LYS A 308 -20.48 11.80 -5.94
N PHE A 309 -21.01 12.93 -5.48
CA PHE A 309 -21.24 13.17 -4.06
C PHE A 309 -22.29 12.20 -3.49
N ALA A 310 -23.42 12.04 -4.19
CA ALA A 310 -24.48 11.12 -3.79
C ALA A 310 -23.98 9.67 -3.70
N ALA A 311 -23.20 9.23 -4.69
CA ALA A 311 -22.54 7.93 -4.73
C ALA A 311 -21.60 7.73 -3.52
N LEU A 312 -20.76 8.71 -3.21
CA LEU A 312 -19.88 8.69 -2.04
C LEU A 312 -20.67 8.63 -0.73
N GLN A 313 -21.75 9.39 -0.59
CA GLN A 313 -22.59 9.35 0.62
C GLN A 313 -23.31 8.01 0.77
N ALA A 314 -23.70 7.35 -0.33
CA ALA A 314 -24.25 6.00 -0.27
C ALA A 314 -23.21 4.99 0.24
N TRP A 315 -22.03 4.96 -0.37
CA TRP A 315 -20.92 4.11 0.06
C TRP A 315 -20.52 4.39 1.52
N ARG A 316 -20.49 5.66 1.93
CA ARG A 316 -20.22 6.07 3.31
C ARG A 316 -21.19 5.44 4.30
N ARG A 317 -22.50 5.47 4.02
CA ARG A 317 -23.53 4.90 4.91
C ARG A 317 -23.33 3.40 5.09
N GLU A 318 -23.12 2.68 4.00
CA GLU A 318 -22.85 1.24 4.02
C GLU A 318 -21.57 0.92 4.81
N PHE A 319 -20.52 1.71 4.61
CA PHE A 319 -19.27 1.55 5.34
C PHE A 319 -19.46 1.75 6.85
N VAL A 320 -20.14 2.83 7.24
CA VAL A 320 -20.41 3.16 8.65
C VAL A 320 -21.27 2.08 9.31
N GLU A 321 -22.28 1.56 8.60
CA GLU A 321 -23.11 0.46 9.08
C GLU A 321 -22.28 -0.82 9.30
N ALA A 322 -21.39 -1.16 8.37
CA ALA A 322 -20.59 -2.37 8.44
C ALA A 322 -19.42 -2.28 9.46
N HIS A 323 -18.84 -1.10 9.68
CA HIS A 323 -17.60 -0.95 10.45
C HIS A 323 -17.75 -0.12 11.73
N GLY A 324 -18.89 0.55 11.95
CA GLY A 324 -19.14 1.38 13.12
C GLY A 324 -18.27 2.64 13.22
N ARG A 325 -17.65 3.08 12.12
CA ARG A 325 -16.78 4.27 12.07
C ARG A 325 -16.81 4.96 10.71
N GLU A 326 -16.37 6.20 10.69
CA GLU A 326 -16.20 6.99 9.46
C GLU A 326 -15.07 6.40 8.57
N PRO A 327 -15.28 6.25 7.26
CA PRO A 327 -14.21 5.87 6.35
C PRO A 327 -13.20 7.00 6.18
N THR A 328 -11.91 6.65 6.20
CA THR A 328 -10.81 7.54 5.87
C THR A 328 -10.44 7.36 4.41
N VAL A 329 -10.41 8.44 3.64
CA VAL A 329 -10.20 8.41 2.19
C VAL A 329 -9.01 9.25 1.78
N TRP A 330 -8.41 8.91 0.64
CA TRP A 330 -7.47 9.75 -0.08
C TRP A 330 -8.17 10.35 -1.29
N PHE A 331 -8.07 11.67 -1.45
CA PHE A 331 -8.68 12.43 -2.56
C PHE A 331 -7.69 13.46 -3.09
N ASP A 332 -7.38 13.40 -4.38
CA ASP A 332 -6.29 14.15 -5.02
C ASP A 332 -6.37 15.65 -4.77
N ALA A 333 -7.54 16.27 -4.93
CA ALA A 333 -7.69 17.72 -4.79
C ALA A 333 -7.45 18.27 -3.36
N LEU A 334 -7.56 17.42 -2.34
CA LEU A 334 -7.41 17.82 -0.92
C LEU A 334 -6.20 17.18 -0.23
N CYS A 335 -5.67 16.09 -0.78
CA CYS A 335 -4.52 15.37 -0.22
C CYS A 335 -3.20 15.75 -0.91
N ILE A 336 -3.24 16.32 -2.12
CA ILE A 336 -2.07 16.84 -2.82
C ILE A 336 -2.01 18.36 -2.70
N ASP A 337 -0.79 18.89 -2.52
CA ASP A 337 -0.53 20.31 -2.66
C ASP A 337 -0.77 20.75 -4.11
N GLN A 338 -1.93 21.37 -4.34
CA GLN A 338 -2.32 21.84 -5.67
C GLN A 338 -1.39 22.93 -6.21
N ASP A 339 -0.57 23.57 -5.36
CA ASP A 339 0.46 24.50 -5.80
C ASP A 339 1.74 23.84 -6.28
N ASN A 340 1.95 22.58 -5.93
CA ASN A 340 3.15 21.83 -6.24
C ASN A 340 2.85 20.39 -6.72
N ILE A 341 1.83 20.25 -7.57
CA ILE A 341 1.38 18.95 -8.11
C ILE A 341 2.54 18.18 -8.73
N ALA A 342 3.40 18.86 -9.52
CA ALA A 342 4.51 18.20 -10.20
C ALA A 342 5.51 17.51 -9.26
N ALA A 343 5.69 18.01 -8.03
CA ALA A 343 6.58 17.38 -7.06
C ALA A 343 5.96 16.16 -6.38
N GLN A 344 4.63 16.06 -6.33
CA GLN A 344 3.90 15.00 -5.65
C GLN A 344 3.29 13.97 -6.61
N LEU A 345 3.10 14.31 -7.89
CA LEU A 345 2.55 13.43 -8.90
C LEU A 345 3.32 12.10 -9.03
N PRO A 346 4.67 12.08 -8.94
CA PRO A 346 5.42 10.82 -8.93
C PRO A 346 5.06 9.91 -7.76
N SER A 347 4.57 10.45 -6.63
CA SER A 347 4.23 9.66 -5.45
C SER A 347 2.84 9.02 -5.53
N VAL A 348 2.01 9.33 -6.54
CA VAL A 348 0.64 8.80 -6.66
C VAL A 348 0.58 7.26 -6.69
N PRO A 349 1.44 6.52 -7.41
CA PRO A 349 1.45 5.06 -7.30
C PRO A 349 1.63 4.55 -5.88
N ILE A 350 2.46 5.24 -5.07
CA ILE A 350 2.68 4.87 -3.66
C ILE A 350 1.46 5.25 -2.81
N TYR A 351 0.79 6.36 -3.11
CA TYR A 351 -0.46 6.74 -2.44
C TYR A 351 -1.58 5.72 -2.69
N LEU A 352 -1.69 5.22 -3.93
CA LEU A 352 -2.58 4.12 -4.30
C LEU A 352 -2.25 2.86 -3.50
N ALA A 353 -0.98 2.45 -3.47
CA ALA A 353 -0.51 1.31 -2.67
C ALA A 353 -0.77 1.49 -1.16
N GLY A 354 -0.79 2.75 -0.70
CA GLY A 354 -1.07 3.14 0.68
C GLY A 354 -2.55 3.08 1.07
N CYS A 355 -3.46 2.78 0.14
CA CYS A 355 -4.89 2.64 0.41
C CYS A 355 -5.30 1.16 0.38
N LYS A 356 -6.29 0.77 1.18
CA LYS A 356 -6.79 -0.62 1.23
C LYS A 356 -7.62 -1.01 0.00
N SER A 357 -8.28 -0.04 -0.61
CA SER A 357 -9.10 -0.20 -1.81
C SER A 357 -9.08 1.06 -2.68
N VAL A 358 -9.63 0.94 -3.89
CA VAL A 358 -9.89 2.05 -4.80
C VAL A 358 -11.39 2.15 -5.05
N LEU A 359 -11.95 3.34 -4.87
CA LEU A 359 -13.33 3.66 -5.17
C LEU A 359 -13.37 4.41 -6.52
N ALA A 360 -13.70 3.70 -7.58
CA ALA A 360 -13.77 4.22 -8.94
C ALA A 360 -15.18 4.76 -9.22
N LEU A 361 -15.34 6.08 -9.15
CA LEU A 361 -16.60 6.77 -9.46
C LEU A 361 -16.79 6.84 -10.99
N ALA A 362 -17.34 5.76 -11.55
CA ALA A 362 -17.37 5.50 -12.97
C ALA A 362 -18.60 6.15 -13.64
N GLY A 363 -18.45 7.43 -13.99
CA GLY A 363 -19.40 8.13 -14.86
C GLY A 363 -19.09 8.00 -16.35
N PRO A 364 -19.86 8.70 -17.21
CA PRO A 364 -19.75 8.59 -18.67
C PRO A 364 -18.36 8.92 -19.24
N THR A 365 -17.58 9.76 -18.55
CA THR A 365 -16.26 10.19 -19.02
C THR A 365 -15.09 9.48 -18.33
N TYR A 366 -15.34 8.62 -17.33
CA TYR A 366 -14.29 7.99 -16.53
C TYR A 366 -13.26 7.22 -17.37
N PHE A 367 -13.70 6.29 -18.22
CA PHE A 367 -12.80 5.51 -19.08
C PHE A 367 -12.24 6.31 -20.27
N GLN A 368 -12.67 7.55 -20.48
CA GLN A 368 -12.09 8.44 -21.47
C GLN A 368 -10.88 9.20 -20.90
N ARG A 369 -10.64 9.11 -19.58
CA ARG A 369 -9.56 9.79 -18.88
C ARG A 369 -8.41 8.83 -18.65
N LEU A 370 -7.27 9.10 -19.29
CA LEU A 370 -6.09 8.23 -19.24
C LEU A 370 -5.58 8.05 -17.81
N TRP A 371 -5.58 9.12 -17.01
CA TRP A 371 -5.16 9.07 -15.61
C TRP A 371 -6.03 8.11 -14.77
N CYS A 372 -7.35 8.18 -14.92
CA CYS A 372 -8.29 7.32 -14.17
C CYS A 372 -8.04 5.84 -14.46
N VAL A 373 -7.87 5.47 -15.73
CA VAL A 373 -7.64 4.07 -16.12
C VAL A 373 -6.23 3.61 -15.70
N LEU A 374 -5.24 4.50 -15.75
CA LEU A 374 -3.89 4.22 -15.27
C LEU A 374 -3.86 3.93 -13.77
N GLU A 375 -4.64 4.65 -12.94
CA GLU A 375 -4.73 4.37 -11.50
C GLU A 375 -5.19 2.94 -11.22
N LEU A 376 -6.18 2.45 -11.98
CA LEU A 376 -6.66 1.07 -11.86
C LEU A 376 -5.60 0.06 -12.33
N HIS A 377 -4.84 0.39 -13.38
CA HIS A 377 -3.75 -0.44 -13.85
C HIS A 377 -2.59 -0.48 -12.86
N ILE A 378 -2.27 0.62 -12.18
CA ILE A 378 -1.26 0.66 -11.12
C ILE A 378 -1.63 -0.32 -10.01
N VAL A 379 -2.90 -0.34 -9.56
CA VAL A 379 -3.38 -1.33 -8.58
C VAL A 379 -3.14 -2.76 -9.05
N HIS A 380 -3.44 -3.04 -10.32
CA HIS A 380 -3.22 -4.35 -10.91
C HIS A 380 -1.73 -4.74 -10.95
N GLN A 381 -0.86 -3.83 -11.42
CA GLN A 381 0.59 -4.05 -11.51
C GLN A 381 1.25 -4.24 -10.14
N MET A 382 0.66 -3.67 -9.08
CA MET A 382 1.10 -3.88 -7.70
C MET A 382 0.63 -5.22 -7.10
N GLY A 383 0.01 -6.10 -7.90
CA GLY A 383 -0.54 -7.37 -7.45
C GLY A 383 -1.88 -7.23 -6.71
N GLY A 384 -2.54 -6.07 -6.84
CA GLY A 384 -3.87 -5.86 -6.27
C GLY A 384 -4.93 -6.71 -6.95
N SER A 385 -5.85 -7.28 -6.16
CA SER A 385 -7.02 -7.97 -6.70
C SER A 385 -8.01 -6.95 -7.27
N LEU A 386 -8.72 -7.31 -8.34
CA LEU A 386 -9.86 -6.53 -8.84
C LEU A 386 -10.94 -6.35 -7.76
N ASP A 387 -10.99 -7.21 -6.75
CA ASP A 387 -11.89 -7.07 -5.61
C ASP A 387 -11.61 -5.80 -4.79
N GLN A 388 -10.36 -5.31 -4.82
CA GLN A 388 -9.97 -4.05 -4.19
C GLN A 388 -10.47 -2.82 -4.98
N ILE A 389 -10.97 -3.00 -6.20
CA ILE A 389 -11.51 -1.92 -7.03
C ILE A 389 -13.05 -1.95 -6.95
N PHE A 390 -13.61 -0.96 -6.25
CA PHE A 390 -15.04 -0.76 -6.10
C PHE A 390 -15.52 0.22 -7.16
N PHE A 391 -16.21 -0.29 -8.19
CA PHE A 391 -16.82 0.54 -9.23
C PHE A 391 -18.16 1.07 -8.74
N VAL A 392 -18.27 2.39 -8.60
CA VAL A 392 -19.53 3.05 -8.25
C VAL A 392 -20.07 3.76 -9.48
N PRO A 393 -21.11 3.22 -10.14
CA PRO A 393 -21.66 3.82 -11.36
C PRO A 393 -22.36 5.15 -11.05
N LEU A 394 -22.19 6.14 -11.93
CA LEU A 394 -22.86 7.44 -11.84
C LEU A 394 -24.01 7.54 -12.87
N ASP A 395 -25.06 6.73 -12.69
CA ASP A 395 -26.18 6.60 -13.64
C ASP A 395 -27.42 7.43 -13.28
N GLY A 396 -27.39 8.18 -12.18
CA GLY A 396 -28.49 9.07 -11.77
C GLY A 396 -29.80 8.38 -11.41
N GLU A 397 -29.86 7.04 -11.42
CA GLU A 397 -31.09 6.31 -11.13
C GLU A 397 -31.34 6.13 -9.63
N GLY A 398 -30.30 6.27 -8.80
CA GLY A 398 -30.36 6.09 -7.34
C GLY A 398 -31.23 7.10 -6.59
N GLU A 399 -31.53 8.27 -7.18
CA GLU A 399 -32.34 9.30 -6.52
C GLU A 399 -33.85 9.17 -6.78
N ARG A 400 -34.24 8.34 -7.76
CA ARG A 400 -35.67 8.19 -8.15
C ARG A 400 -36.51 7.40 -7.15
N THR A 401 -35.93 6.79 -6.12
CA THR A 401 -36.68 5.95 -5.16
C THR A 401 -37.14 6.67 -3.89
N VAL A 402 -36.85 7.96 -3.71
CA VAL A 402 -37.30 8.72 -2.53
C VAL A 402 -38.11 9.95 -2.95
N GLY A 403 -39.39 9.74 -3.27
CA GLY A 403 -40.41 10.72 -2.87
C GLY A 403 -40.98 11.75 -3.87
N THR A 404 -41.08 11.49 -5.19
CA THR A 404 -42.02 12.25 -6.05
C THR A 404 -42.70 11.38 -7.11
N ALA A 405 -43.88 10.85 -6.76
CA ALA A 405 -44.79 10.24 -7.72
C ALA A 405 -45.43 11.33 -8.59
N GLY A 406 -44.97 11.53 -9.84
CA GLY A 406 -45.71 12.37 -10.78
C GLY A 406 -45.02 12.88 -12.04
N ALA A 407 -43.68 12.86 -12.14
CA ALA A 407 -42.99 13.39 -13.32
C ALA A 407 -42.56 12.27 -14.28
N GLN A 408 -43.17 12.26 -15.46
CA GLN A 408 -42.84 11.36 -16.56
C GLN A 408 -41.40 11.62 -17.04
N PRO A 409 -40.51 10.60 -17.04
CA PRO A 409 -39.10 10.82 -17.34
C PRO A 409 -38.91 11.14 -18.83
N ALA A 410 -38.42 12.36 -19.10
CA ALA A 410 -37.80 12.65 -20.38
C ALA A 410 -36.63 11.67 -20.59
N ARG A 411 -36.54 11.08 -21.78
CA ARG A 411 -35.53 10.10 -22.21
C ARG A 411 -34.12 10.72 -22.19
N ALA A 412 -33.51 10.83 -21.02
CA ALA A 412 -32.07 11.01 -20.87
C ALA A 412 -31.43 9.63 -21.13
N GLY A 413 -30.55 9.58 -22.13
CA GLY A 413 -29.96 8.35 -22.65
C GLY A 413 -29.20 7.56 -21.58
N ALA A 414 -29.48 6.25 -21.53
CA ALA A 414 -28.79 5.28 -20.70
C ALA A 414 -27.30 5.19 -21.10
N LEU A 415 -26.46 6.00 -20.46
CA LEU A 415 -25.01 5.86 -20.44
C LEU A 415 -24.62 5.09 -19.19
N GLY A 416 -24.84 3.77 -19.19
CA GLY A 416 -24.47 2.93 -18.07
C GLY A 416 -24.19 1.50 -18.49
N VAL A 417 -22.92 1.14 -18.70
CA VAL A 417 -22.37 -0.21 -19.00
C VAL A 417 -22.94 -0.92 -20.25
N GLU A 418 -24.19 -0.69 -20.64
CA GLU A 418 -24.71 -1.05 -21.98
C GLU A 418 -23.94 -0.30 -23.07
N HIS A 419 -23.53 0.95 -22.81
CA HIS A 419 -22.57 1.66 -23.66
C HIS A 419 -21.16 1.07 -23.56
N VAL A 420 -20.78 0.31 -22.53
CA VAL A 420 -19.50 -0.43 -22.53
C VAL A 420 -19.61 -1.68 -23.42
N ARG A 421 -20.81 -2.28 -23.53
CA ARG A 421 -21.06 -3.39 -24.46
C ARG A 421 -21.18 -2.95 -25.93
N GLY A 422 -21.55 -1.70 -26.20
CA GLY A 422 -21.71 -1.14 -27.55
C GLY A 422 -20.70 -0.07 -27.96
N ALA A 423 -19.88 0.45 -27.03
CA ALA A 423 -18.81 1.38 -27.35
C ALA A 423 -17.72 0.66 -28.15
N PRO A 424 -17.01 1.39 -29.04
CA PRO A 424 -15.74 0.88 -29.55
C PRO A 424 -14.89 0.41 -28.36
N ALA A 425 -14.23 -0.75 -28.53
CA ALA A 425 -13.29 -1.28 -27.54
C ALA A 425 -12.42 -0.14 -27.00
N PHE A 426 -12.19 -0.14 -25.68
CA PHE A 426 -11.34 0.87 -25.06
C PHE A 426 -10.01 0.94 -25.80
N ASP A 427 -9.58 2.17 -26.09
CA ASP A 427 -8.32 2.45 -26.78
C ASP A 427 -7.57 3.52 -26.00
N VAL A 428 -6.48 3.11 -25.37
CA VAL A 428 -5.59 3.95 -24.57
C VAL A 428 -5.09 5.17 -25.34
N GLN A 429 -4.93 5.08 -26.66
CA GLN A 429 -4.50 6.21 -27.48
C GLN A 429 -5.59 7.29 -27.63
N ARG A 430 -6.85 6.92 -27.45
CA ARG A 430 -8.01 7.82 -27.46
C ARG A 430 -8.36 8.36 -26.08
N ALA A 431 -7.87 7.73 -25.01
CA ALA A 431 -8.03 8.24 -23.66
C ALA A 431 -7.21 9.54 -23.50
N ALA A 432 -7.86 10.59 -23.01
CA ALA A 432 -7.29 11.92 -22.89
C ALA A 432 -6.73 12.17 -21.48
N ALA A 433 -5.63 12.89 -21.39
CA ALA A 433 -5.24 13.61 -20.17
C ALA A 433 -5.73 15.06 -20.25
N SER A 434 -5.67 15.79 -19.13
CA SER A 434 -6.02 17.22 -19.13
C SER A 434 -5.02 18.08 -19.91
N ASP A 435 -3.76 17.63 -19.99
CA ASP A 435 -2.67 18.26 -20.74
C ASP A 435 -2.08 17.26 -21.75
N PRO A 436 -1.85 17.64 -23.02
CA PRO A 436 -1.28 16.74 -24.04
C PRO A 436 0.14 16.24 -23.71
N ASP A 437 0.97 17.05 -23.04
CA ASP A 437 2.31 16.62 -22.63
C ASP A 437 2.21 15.57 -21.51
N ASP A 438 1.22 15.70 -20.62
CA ASP A 438 0.90 14.65 -19.63
C ASP A 438 0.37 13.39 -20.30
N GLN A 439 -0.49 13.51 -21.32
CA GLN A 439 -0.96 12.35 -22.07
C GLN A 439 0.22 11.57 -22.68
N ALA A 440 1.15 12.25 -23.34
CA ALA A 440 2.34 11.62 -23.91
C ALA A 440 3.21 10.95 -22.84
N ARG A 441 3.40 11.59 -21.67
CA ARG A 441 4.12 11.00 -20.52
C ARG A 441 3.45 9.73 -20.01
N LEU A 442 2.13 9.74 -19.83
CA LEU A 442 1.38 8.59 -19.33
C LEU A 442 1.40 7.42 -20.30
N LEU A 443 1.26 7.70 -21.60
CA LEU A 443 1.41 6.67 -22.64
C LEU A 443 2.82 6.06 -22.61
N ALA A 444 3.86 6.88 -22.43
CA ALA A 444 5.23 6.37 -22.29
C ALA A 444 5.44 5.53 -21.03
N VAL A 445 4.76 5.85 -19.92
CA VAL A 445 4.79 5.04 -18.69
C VAL A 445 4.12 3.69 -18.92
N ILE A 446 2.96 3.66 -19.58
CA ILE A 446 2.26 2.42 -19.90
C ILE A 446 3.12 1.56 -20.85
N GLU A 447 3.67 2.16 -21.90
CA GLU A 447 4.57 1.46 -22.82
C GLU A 447 5.83 0.94 -22.11
N GLY A 448 6.39 1.73 -21.19
CA GLY A 448 7.58 1.38 -20.40
C GLY A 448 7.34 0.39 -19.26
N SER A 449 6.08 0.06 -18.93
CA SER A 449 5.75 -0.89 -17.86
C SER A 449 6.06 -2.35 -18.20
N GLY A 450 6.39 -2.63 -19.47
CA GLY A 450 6.86 -3.94 -19.96
C GLY A 450 5.83 -4.71 -20.78
N GLU A 451 4.54 -4.36 -20.68
CA GLU A 451 3.46 -5.03 -21.43
C GLU A 451 3.11 -4.32 -22.75
N GLY A 452 3.37 -3.01 -22.84
CA GLY A 452 3.05 -2.17 -23.99
C GLY A 452 1.57 -1.73 -24.05
N LEU A 453 1.26 -0.77 -24.93
CA LEU A 453 -0.09 -0.22 -25.06
C LEU A 453 -1.15 -1.26 -25.47
N ALA A 454 -0.78 -2.29 -26.26
CA ALA A 454 -1.70 -3.31 -26.72
C ALA A 454 -2.18 -4.23 -25.59
N ALA A 455 -1.27 -4.70 -24.75
CA ALA A 455 -1.61 -5.51 -23.58
C ALA A 455 -2.39 -4.70 -22.54
N PHE A 456 -2.08 -3.41 -22.38
CA PHE A 456 -2.89 -2.51 -21.55
C PHE A 456 -4.34 -2.43 -22.05
N ASN A 457 -4.56 -2.23 -23.36
CA ASN A 457 -5.89 -2.24 -23.95
C ASN A 457 -6.62 -3.57 -23.75
N GLU A 458 -5.91 -4.69 -23.97
CA GLU A 458 -6.44 -6.03 -23.75
C GLU A 458 -6.86 -6.22 -22.30
N TRP A 459 -6.02 -5.85 -21.33
CA TRP A 459 -6.34 -5.92 -19.91
C TRP A 459 -7.59 -5.09 -19.56
N VAL A 460 -7.69 -3.84 -20.04
CA VAL A 460 -8.89 -3.01 -19.80
C VAL A 460 -10.14 -3.68 -20.38
N CYS A 461 -10.07 -4.16 -21.62
CA CYS A 461 -11.22 -4.72 -22.33
C CYS A 461 -11.64 -6.11 -21.83
N ALA A 462 -10.67 -6.99 -21.60
CA ALA A 462 -10.89 -8.40 -21.30
C ALA A 462 -11.03 -8.67 -19.79
N THR A 463 -10.48 -7.81 -18.94
CA THR A 463 -10.43 -8.03 -17.49
C THR A 463 -11.17 -6.95 -16.71
N LEU A 464 -10.78 -5.68 -16.88
CA LEU A 464 -11.30 -4.59 -16.04
C LEU A 464 -12.80 -4.31 -16.28
N LEU A 465 -13.18 -4.11 -17.55
CA LEU A 465 -14.56 -3.75 -17.91
C LEU A 465 -15.56 -4.89 -17.62
N PRO A 466 -15.25 -6.18 -17.89
CA PRO A 466 -16.10 -7.29 -17.47
C PRO A 466 -16.26 -7.37 -15.95
N ALA A 467 -15.18 -7.19 -15.18
CA ALA A 467 -15.25 -7.21 -13.71
C ALA A 467 -16.17 -6.09 -13.18
N ALA A 468 -16.06 -4.88 -13.72
CA ALA A 468 -16.95 -3.77 -13.39
C ALA A 468 -18.43 -4.09 -13.71
N ALA A 469 -18.68 -4.76 -14.84
CA ALA A 469 -20.04 -5.15 -15.25
C ALA A 469 -20.64 -6.24 -14.34
N VAL A 470 -19.87 -7.27 -14.00
CA VAL A 470 -20.32 -8.38 -13.12
C VAL A 470 -20.64 -7.84 -11.73
N ARG A 471 -19.79 -6.99 -11.16
CA ARG A 471 -19.99 -6.41 -9.83
C ARG A 471 -21.28 -5.59 -9.76
N ARG A 472 -21.54 -4.75 -10.76
CA ARG A 472 -22.79 -3.98 -10.88
C ARG A 472 -24.02 -4.88 -10.97
N GLN A 473 -23.94 -6.01 -11.67
CA GLN A 473 -25.04 -6.98 -11.73
C GLN A 473 -25.30 -7.61 -10.36
N ALA A 474 -24.25 -7.97 -9.63
CA ALA A 474 -24.38 -8.52 -8.28
C ALA A 474 -25.01 -7.51 -7.31
N GLU A 475 -24.56 -6.26 -7.32
CA GLU A 475 -25.11 -5.18 -6.50
C GLU A 475 -26.59 -4.91 -6.79
N ARG A 476 -26.97 -4.85 -8.08
CA ARG A 476 -28.38 -4.71 -8.49
C ARG A 476 -29.23 -5.88 -8.01
N ALA A 477 -28.71 -7.11 -8.07
CA ALA A 477 -29.42 -8.29 -7.59
C ALA A 477 -29.62 -8.26 -6.06
N VAL A 478 -28.64 -7.77 -5.31
CA VAL A 478 -28.75 -7.57 -3.85
C VAL A 478 -29.76 -6.46 -3.54
N GLY A 479 -29.65 -5.30 -4.20
CA GLY A 479 -30.58 -4.18 -4.02
C GLY A 479 -32.02 -4.56 -4.33
N ALA A 480 -32.26 -5.30 -5.41
CA ALA A 480 -33.60 -5.80 -5.77
C ALA A 480 -34.19 -6.76 -4.72
N LYS A 481 -33.36 -7.65 -4.14
CA LYS A 481 -33.79 -8.54 -3.05
C LYS A 481 -34.18 -7.75 -1.80
N LEU A 482 -33.39 -6.76 -1.40
CA LEU A 482 -33.67 -5.93 -0.22
C LEU A 482 -34.93 -5.06 -0.39
N ALA A 483 -35.13 -4.51 -1.59
CA ALA A 483 -36.34 -3.76 -1.93
C ALA A 483 -37.60 -4.64 -1.86
N GLY A 484 -37.54 -5.87 -2.37
CA GLY A 484 -38.66 -6.82 -2.32
C GLY A 484 -39.03 -7.25 -0.89
N VAL A 485 -38.04 -7.46 -0.02
CA VAL A 485 -38.27 -7.75 1.42
C VAL A 485 -38.95 -6.58 2.12
N SER A 486 -38.52 -5.34 1.82
CA SER A 486 -39.10 -4.12 2.41
C SER A 486 -40.55 -3.90 1.98
N ALA A 487 -40.86 -4.09 0.69
CA ALA A 487 -42.23 -3.97 0.17
C ALA A 487 -43.19 -5.02 0.78
N THR A 488 -42.72 -6.25 0.96
CA THR A 488 -43.49 -7.34 1.58
C THR A 488 -43.77 -7.07 3.07
N ARG A 489 -42.89 -6.33 3.75
CA ARG A 489 -43.05 -5.96 5.16
C ARG A 489 -43.98 -4.76 5.35
N GLN A 490 -44.15 -3.88 4.35
CA GLN A 490 -45.10 -2.76 4.40
C GLN A 490 -46.53 -3.16 4.01
N SER A 491 -46.73 -4.27 3.29
CA SER A 491 -48.06 -4.76 2.92
C SER A 491 -48.71 -5.70 3.94
N ARG A 492 -47.98 -6.06 5.00
CA ARG A 492 -48.47 -6.80 6.17
C ARG A 492 -48.56 -5.86 7.36
#